data_AF-A0A0B6ZV27-F1
#
_entry.id   AF-A0A0B6ZV27-F1
#
_cell.length_a   1.000
_cell.length_b   1.000
_cell.length_c   1.000
_cell.angle_alpha   90.00
_cell.angle_beta   90.00
_cell.angle_gamma   90.00
#
_symmetry.space_group_name_H-M   'P 1'
#
loop_
_entity.id
_entity.type
_entity.pdbx_description
1 polymer ?
#
loop_
_entity_poly.entity_id
_entity_poly.type
_entity_poly.pdbx_seq_one_letter_code
_entity_poly.pdbx_strand_id
1 'polypeptide(L)'
;MSSNKQSFNLEYVSISQTGLGKGHRRSPSDIEFRDAMRKDAQSAMNKELHKLLTTAPPGLQERVQKEFDGLENLFGRFLQESGPSVEWEKMKLLAPESIRKYSDLQLPVTKDMKALLNQLVVIKLNGGLGTSMGCTGPKSAIQVRSELTFLDLNVQQIEHLNKLYGVDVPLVLMNSFNTDDDTQKILRKYSQIKVSIFTFNQSRYPRINRDTLMPVPRSFTEESLEGWYPPGHGDVYNSFYNSGLLEKFIKEGKKYVFVSNIDNMGA
;
A
#
# COMPACT_ATOMS: atom_id res chain seq x y z
N MET A 1 14.96 63.49 -7.81
CA MET A 1 15.96 62.57 -7.22
C MET A 1 15.29 61.21 -7.02
N SER A 2 14.93 60.53 -8.11
CA SER A 2 15.68 59.43 -8.76
C SER A 2 15.88 58.22 -7.83
N SER A 3 14.90 57.31 -7.83
CA SER A 3 15.01 55.98 -7.23
C SER A 3 15.87 55.09 -8.13
N ASN A 4 16.94 54.55 -7.57
CA ASN A 4 17.88 53.65 -8.24
C ASN A 4 17.20 52.45 -8.90
N LYS A 5 17.30 52.37 -10.22
CA LYS A 5 17.27 51.12 -10.99
C LYS A 5 18.63 50.44 -10.80
N GLN A 6 18.67 49.28 -10.16
CA GLN A 6 19.77 48.33 -10.32
C GLN A 6 19.27 47.17 -11.18
N SER A 7 19.46 47.32 -12.48
CA SER A 7 19.41 46.26 -13.47
C SER A 7 20.66 45.39 -13.31
N PHE A 8 20.49 44.16 -12.80
CA PHE A 8 21.51 43.12 -12.90
C PHE A 8 21.34 42.40 -14.24
N ASN A 9 22.29 42.64 -15.13
CA ASN A 9 22.52 41.85 -16.34
C ASN A 9 22.97 40.44 -15.92
N LEU A 10 22.19 39.43 -16.27
CA LEU A 10 22.68 38.06 -16.40
C LEU A 10 22.93 37.84 -17.90
N GLU A 11 24.21 37.91 -18.27
CA GLU A 11 24.69 37.53 -19.57
C GLU A 11 24.23 36.10 -19.90
N TYR A 12 23.47 35.97 -20.99
CA TYR A 12 23.22 34.69 -21.63
C TYR A 12 24.54 34.14 -22.13
N VAL A 13 25.12 33.19 -21.39
CA VAL A 13 26.17 32.33 -21.91
C VAL A 13 25.52 31.44 -22.97
N SER A 14 25.73 31.81 -24.23
CA SER A 14 25.44 30.99 -25.39
C SER A 14 26.42 29.82 -25.42
N ILE A 15 26.04 28.71 -24.81
CA ILE A 15 26.75 27.44 -25.05
C ILE A 15 26.31 26.95 -26.42
N SER A 16 27.26 27.01 -27.35
CA SER A 16 27.18 26.53 -28.71
C SER A 16 26.59 25.12 -28.81
N GLN A 17 25.50 25.00 -29.58
CA GLN A 17 25.04 23.72 -30.13
C GLN A 17 26.08 23.19 -31.11
N THR A 18 27.11 22.51 -30.60
CA THR A 18 28.02 21.70 -31.41
C THR A 18 28.24 20.39 -30.68
N GLY A 19 27.53 19.34 -31.10
CA GLY A 19 27.74 17.98 -30.61
C GLY A 19 26.49 17.20 -30.18
N LEU A 20 25.33 17.40 -30.82
CA LEU A 20 24.24 16.41 -30.75
C LEU A 20 24.66 15.16 -31.54
N GLY A 21 25.44 14.29 -30.91
CA GLY A 21 25.61 12.92 -31.36
C GLY A 21 24.23 12.28 -31.41
N LYS A 22 23.79 11.92 -32.62
CA LYS A 22 22.59 11.11 -32.87
C LYS A 22 22.55 9.98 -31.85
N GLY A 23 21.51 9.93 -31.02
CA GLY A 23 21.28 8.80 -30.12
C GLY A 23 21.41 7.51 -30.92
N HIS A 24 22.37 6.66 -30.53
CA HIS A 24 22.60 5.38 -31.17
C HIS A 24 21.26 4.65 -31.30
N ARG A 25 20.84 4.36 -32.54
CA ARG A 25 19.79 3.37 -32.76
C ARG A 25 20.32 2.07 -32.17
N ARG A 26 19.67 1.59 -31.11
CA ARG A 26 20.05 0.37 -30.38
C ARG A 26 20.18 -0.77 -31.39
N SER A 27 21.31 -1.46 -31.39
CA SER A 27 21.47 -2.62 -32.26
C SER A 27 20.61 -3.78 -31.73
N PRO A 28 20.14 -4.70 -32.59
CA PRO A 28 19.45 -5.91 -32.14
C PRO A 28 20.26 -6.69 -31.08
N SER A 29 21.58 -6.72 -31.22
CA SER A 29 22.50 -7.33 -30.25
C SER A 29 22.51 -6.64 -28.88
N ASP A 30 22.34 -5.31 -28.81
CA ASP A 30 22.26 -4.60 -27.53
C ASP A 30 20.95 -4.90 -26.78
N ILE A 31 19.88 -5.16 -27.52
CA ILE A 31 18.56 -5.50 -26.97
C ILE A 31 18.60 -6.94 -26.44
N GLU A 32 19.10 -7.88 -27.24
CA GLU A 32 19.28 -9.28 -26.84
C GLU A 32 20.20 -9.42 -25.61
N PHE A 33 21.31 -8.68 -25.57
CA PHE A 33 22.22 -8.69 -24.43
C PHE A 33 21.56 -8.17 -23.14
N ARG A 34 20.77 -7.09 -23.24
CA ARG A 34 20.03 -6.55 -22.08
C ARG A 34 18.95 -7.50 -21.60
N ASP A 35 18.26 -8.17 -22.52
CA ASP A 35 17.22 -9.13 -22.17
C ASP A 35 17.82 -10.39 -21.53
N ALA A 36 19.00 -10.83 -21.98
CA ALA A 36 19.77 -11.88 -21.30
C ALA A 36 20.15 -11.46 -19.88
N MET A 37 20.71 -10.26 -19.71
CA MET A 37 21.08 -9.73 -18.37
C MET A 37 19.88 -9.61 -17.42
N ARG A 38 18.70 -9.24 -17.93
CA ARG A 38 17.46 -9.20 -17.16
C ARG A 38 17.03 -10.59 -16.69
N LYS A 39 17.07 -11.58 -17.59
CA LYS A 39 16.74 -12.97 -17.25
C LYS A 39 17.71 -13.54 -16.22
N ASP A 40 19.00 -13.23 -16.35
CA ASP A 40 20.02 -13.66 -15.38
C ASP A 40 19.79 -13.04 -14.00
N ALA A 41 19.50 -11.74 -13.94
CA ALA A 41 19.16 -11.05 -12.69
C ALA A 41 17.90 -11.63 -12.03
N GLN A 42 16.86 -11.93 -12.82
CA GLN A 42 15.65 -12.56 -12.32
C GLN A 42 15.92 -13.98 -11.80
N SER A 43 16.70 -14.79 -12.54
CA SER A 43 17.06 -16.14 -12.10
C SER A 43 17.90 -16.12 -10.82
N ALA A 44 18.81 -15.17 -10.68
CA ALA A 44 19.60 -14.99 -9.47
C ALA A 44 18.72 -14.60 -8.26
N MET A 45 17.79 -13.65 -8.43
CA MET A 45 16.82 -13.27 -7.40
C MET A 45 16.01 -14.49 -6.91
N ASN A 46 15.43 -15.26 -7.83
CA ASN A 46 14.61 -16.43 -7.49
C ASN A 46 15.42 -17.48 -6.71
N LYS A 47 16.69 -17.70 -7.07
CA LYS A 47 17.57 -18.61 -6.32
C LYS A 47 17.79 -18.15 -4.88
N GLU A 48 17.99 -16.85 -4.65
CA GLU A 48 18.16 -16.31 -3.30
C GLU A 48 16.85 -16.32 -2.49
N LEU A 49 15.72 -16.03 -3.12
CA LEU A 49 14.40 -16.16 -2.47
C LEU A 49 14.07 -17.59 -2.07
N HIS A 50 14.43 -18.58 -2.89
CA HIS A 50 14.30 -19.99 -2.52
C HIS A 50 15.19 -20.36 -1.34
N LYS A 51 16.44 -19.89 -1.29
CA LYS A 51 17.30 -20.09 -0.10
C LYS A 51 16.67 -19.47 1.13
N LEU A 52 16.16 -18.23 1.04
CA LEU A 52 15.47 -17.56 2.13
C LEU A 52 14.26 -18.35 2.62
N LEU A 53 13.46 -18.91 1.69
CA LEU A 53 12.30 -19.71 2.03
C LEU A 53 12.67 -20.95 2.87
N THR A 54 13.81 -21.58 2.62
CA THR A 54 14.26 -22.75 3.42
C THR A 54 14.53 -22.41 4.89
N THR A 55 14.77 -21.14 5.19
CA THR A 55 14.99 -20.65 6.57
C THR A 55 13.69 -20.24 7.26
N ALA A 56 12.54 -20.30 6.57
CA ALA A 56 11.25 -19.94 7.14
C ALA A 56 10.80 -20.97 8.20
N PRO A 57 10.15 -20.51 9.29
CA PRO A 57 9.63 -21.41 10.33
C PRO A 57 8.68 -22.48 9.77
N PRO A 58 8.69 -23.71 10.35
CA PRO A 58 7.73 -24.75 9.99
C PRO A 58 6.28 -24.23 10.09
N GLY A 59 5.47 -24.50 9.06
CA GLY A 59 4.07 -24.06 8.98
C GLY A 59 3.85 -22.66 8.37
N LEU A 60 4.89 -21.83 8.22
CA LEU A 60 4.78 -20.53 7.53
C LEU A 60 5.23 -20.57 6.07
N GLN A 61 5.83 -21.68 5.63
CA GLN A 61 6.43 -21.82 4.30
C GLN A 61 5.46 -21.52 3.16
N GLU A 62 4.22 -22.00 3.22
CA GLU A 62 3.22 -21.73 2.16
C GLU A 62 2.89 -20.23 2.06
N ARG A 63 2.74 -19.57 3.21
CA ARG A 63 2.48 -18.13 3.25
C ARG A 63 3.68 -17.34 2.70
N VAL A 64 4.89 -17.67 3.15
CA VAL A 64 6.12 -16.99 2.70
C VAL A 64 6.36 -17.22 1.21
N GLN A 65 6.06 -18.42 0.68
CA GLN A 65 6.12 -18.69 -0.75
C GLN A 65 5.20 -17.75 -1.53
N LYS A 66 3.92 -17.60 -1.12
CA LYS A 66 2.99 -16.67 -1.79
C LYS A 66 3.46 -15.22 -1.74
N GLU A 67 4.07 -14.81 -0.62
CA GLU A 67 4.66 -13.48 -0.50
C GLU A 67 5.84 -13.31 -1.50
N PHE A 68 6.72 -14.31 -1.60
CA PHE A 68 7.87 -14.26 -2.51
C PHE A 68 7.47 -14.35 -3.98
N ASP A 69 6.46 -15.14 -4.33
CA ASP A 69 5.88 -15.16 -5.69
C ASP A 69 5.38 -13.76 -6.09
N GLY A 70 4.76 -13.03 -5.16
CA GLY A 70 4.34 -11.65 -5.37
C GLY A 70 5.53 -10.71 -5.62
N LEU A 71 6.61 -10.87 -4.86
CA LEU A 71 7.85 -10.11 -5.07
C LEU A 71 8.50 -10.43 -6.42
N GLU A 72 8.59 -11.71 -6.80
CA GLU A 72 9.16 -12.14 -8.08
C GLU A 72 8.41 -11.53 -9.26
N ASN A 73 7.07 -11.51 -9.20
CA ASN A 73 6.23 -10.86 -10.19
C ASN A 73 6.45 -9.34 -10.24
N LEU A 74 6.61 -8.69 -9.08
CA LEU A 74 6.90 -7.26 -9.00
C LEU A 74 8.30 -6.95 -9.57
N PHE A 75 9.30 -7.74 -9.21
CA PHE A 75 10.68 -7.59 -9.66
C PHE A 75 10.81 -7.84 -11.17
N GLY A 76 10.12 -8.86 -11.70
CA GLY A 76 10.05 -9.12 -13.13
C GLY A 76 9.48 -7.94 -13.91
N ARG A 77 8.38 -7.33 -13.43
CA ARG A 77 7.84 -6.10 -14.03
C ARG A 77 8.82 -4.93 -13.95
N PHE A 78 9.47 -4.74 -12.79
CA PHE A 78 10.49 -3.71 -12.60
C PHE A 78 11.65 -3.83 -13.60
N LEU A 79 12.12 -5.04 -13.91
CA LEU A 79 13.17 -5.26 -14.91
C LEU A 79 12.71 -4.99 -16.35
N GLN A 80 11.44 -5.24 -16.65
CA GLN A 80 10.83 -5.04 -17.98
C GLN A 80 10.56 -3.57 -18.27
N GLU A 81 10.11 -2.81 -17.26
CA GLU A 81 9.81 -1.38 -17.39
C GLU A 81 11.07 -0.62 -17.84
N SER A 82 11.00 -0.07 -19.06
CA SER A 82 12.12 0.63 -19.67
C SER A 82 11.65 1.85 -20.46
N GLY A 83 11.29 2.90 -19.73
CA GLY A 83 10.94 4.20 -20.31
C GLY A 83 9.98 4.99 -19.41
N PRO A 84 9.64 6.23 -19.81
CA PRO A 84 8.55 6.95 -19.18
C PRO A 84 7.25 6.15 -19.37
N SER A 85 6.59 5.77 -18.27
CA SER A 85 5.39 4.93 -18.27
C SER A 85 4.17 5.62 -18.90
N VAL A 86 4.28 6.90 -19.26
CA VAL A 86 3.17 7.70 -19.77
C VAL A 86 3.59 8.49 -21.00
N GLU A 87 2.85 8.29 -22.09
CA GLU A 87 2.95 9.11 -23.29
C GLU A 87 2.09 10.36 -23.12
N TRP A 88 2.73 11.50 -22.87
CA TRP A 88 2.05 12.76 -22.57
C TRP A 88 1.01 13.16 -23.64
N GLU A 89 1.33 12.93 -24.92
CA GLU A 89 0.46 13.25 -26.05
C GLU A 89 -0.84 12.42 -26.08
N LYS A 90 -0.87 11.27 -25.40
CA LYS A 90 -2.06 10.42 -25.28
C LYS A 90 -2.93 10.78 -24.07
N MET A 91 -2.47 11.66 -23.17
CA MET A 91 -3.28 12.12 -22.05
C MET A 91 -4.46 12.96 -22.56
N LYS A 92 -5.65 12.63 -22.09
CA LYS A 92 -6.88 13.37 -22.39
C LYS A 92 -7.54 13.77 -21.09
N LEU A 93 -8.19 14.94 -21.09
CA LEU A 93 -9.07 15.32 -19.99
C LEU A 93 -10.18 14.28 -19.87
N LEU A 94 -10.51 13.91 -18.64
CA LEU A 94 -11.63 13.03 -18.36
C LEU A 94 -12.92 13.68 -18.85
N ALA A 95 -13.80 12.87 -19.43
CA ALA A 95 -15.12 13.34 -19.81
C ALA A 95 -15.89 13.80 -18.54
N PRO A 96 -16.68 14.88 -18.60
CA PRO A 96 -17.38 15.42 -17.44
C PRO A 96 -18.25 14.39 -16.69
N GLU A 97 -18.79 13.41 -17.41
CA GLU A 97 -19.61 12.31 -16.88
C GLU A 97 -18.84 11.27 -16.05
N SER A 98 -17.50 11.23 -16.17
CA SER A 98 -16.65 10.27 -15.45
C SER A 98 -16.48 10.62 -13.96
N ILE A 99 -16.70 11.89 -13.58
CA ILE A 99 -16.60 12.36 -12.21
C ILE A 99 -17.92 13.03 -11.83
N ARG A 100 -18.66 12.39 -10.92
CA ARG A 100 -19.91 12.96 -10.39
C ARG A 100 -19.61 13.83 -9.16
N LYS A 101 -20.27 14.97 -9.05
CA LYS A 101 -20.19 15.79 -7.83
C LYS A 101 -20.95 15.10 -6.71
N TYR A 102 -20.43 15.20 -5.49
CA TYR A 102 -21.07 14.64 -4.32
C TYR A 102 -22.49 15.21 -4.09
N SER A 103 -22.71 16.48 -4.41
CA SER A 103 -24.02 17.16 -4.34
C SER A 103 -25.09 16.53 -5.22
N ASP A 104 -24.68 15.83 -6.28
CA ASP A 104 -25.59 15.29 -7.29
C ASP A 104 -25.98 13.84 -6.94
N LEU A 105 -25.40 13.27 -5.87
CA LEU A 105 -25.73 11.93 -5.40
C LEU A 105 -27.08 11.95 -4.67
N GLN A 106 -27.95 11.02 -5.05
CA GLN A 106 -29.23 10.85 -4.38
C GLN A 106 -29.02 10.19 -3.03
N LEU A 107 -29.56 10.80 -1.97
CA LEU A 107 -29.56 10.20 -0.64
C LEU A 107 -30.51 8.99 -0.64
N PRO A 108 -30.06 7.81 -0.18
CA PRO A 108 -30.92 6.65 -0.08
C PRO A 108 -32.07 6.90 0.91
N VAL A 109 -33.21 6.25 0.66
CA VAL A 109 -34.32 6.24 1.62
C VAL A 109 -33.89 5.42 2.84
N THR A 110 -34.26 5.85 4.06
CA THR A 110 -33.84 5.23 5.32
C THR A 110 -34.11 3.72 5.39
N LYS A 111 -35.16 3.24 4.71
CA LYS A 111 -35.51 1.81 4.63
C LYS A 111 -34.43 0.96 3.93
N ASP A 112 -33.72 1.54 2.97
CA ASP A 112 -32.69 0.83 2.19
C ASP A 112 -31.33 0.87 2.89
N MET A 113 -31.11 1.79 3.83
CA MET A 113 -29.84 1.95 4.55
C MET A 113 -29.40 0.67 5.24
N LYS A 114 -30.33 -0.04 5.88
CA LYS A 114 -30.03 -1.31 6.55
C LYS A 114 -29.50 -2.35 5.55
N ALA A 115 -30.15 -2.47 4.39
CA ALA A 115 -29.77 -3.42 3.35
C ALA A 115 -28.44 -3.05 2.69
N LEU A 116 -28.17 -1.75 2.49
CA LEU A 116 -26.91 -1.25 1.94
C LEU A 116 -25.74 -1.45 2.90
N LEU A 117 -25.91 -1.08 4.17
CA LEU A 117 -24.88 -1.24 5.20
C LEU A 117 -24.56 -2.71 5.46
N ASN A 118 -25.56 -3.59 5.40
CA ASN A 118 -25.32 -5.03 5.51
C ASN A 118 -24.44 -5.58 4.37
N GLN A 119 -24.33 -4.90 3.23
CA GLN A 119 -23.46 -5.28 2.10
C GLN A 119 -22.05 -4.66 2.18
N LEU A 120 -21.77 -3.85 3.21
CA LEU A 120 -20.53 -3.09 3.35
C LEU A 120 -19.54 -3.76 4.31
N VAL A 121 -18.25 -3.67 3.98
CA VAL A 121 -17.09 -3.92 4.84
C VAL A 121 -16.23 -2.65 4.88
N VAL A 122 -15.77 -2.25 6.06
CA VAL A 122 -14.87 -1.09 6.21
C VAL A 122 -13.46 -1.59 6.48
N ILE A 123 -12.51 -1.29 5.58
CA ILE A 123 -11.09 -1.59 5.77
C ILE A 123 -10.34 -0.30 6.09
N LYS A 124 -9.59 -0.32 7.20
CA LYS A 124 -8.68 0.76 7.58
C LYS A 124 -7.23 0.30 7.40
N LEU A 125 -6.46 1.09 6.64
CA LEU A 125 -5.04 0.85 6.40
C LEU A 125 -4.25 1.23 7.67
N ASN A 126 -3.72 0.22 8.36
CA ASN A 126 -3.10 0.33 9.69
C ASN A 126 -1.63 -0.13 9.71
N GLY A 127 -0.99 -0.27 8.55
CA GLY A 127 0.41 -0.70 8.47
C GLY A 127 1.45 0.36 8.86
N GLY A 128 1.02 1.61 9.02
CA GLY A 128 1.89 2.77 9.25
C GLY A 128 2.29 2.96 10.72
N LEU A 129 3.56 3.29 10.92
CA LEU A 129 4.13 3.64 12.22
C LEU A 129 3.96 5.14 12.51
N GLY A 130 3.90 5.48 13.79
CA GLY A 130 3.86 6.87 14.29
C GLY A 130 5.22 7.56 14.36
N THR A 131 6.26 7.03 13.70
CA THR A 131 7.65 7.50 13.87
C THR A 131 7.86 8.95 13.44
N SER A 132 7.16 9.41 12.39
CA SER A 132 7.18 10.81 11.97
C SER A 132 6.58 11.78 13.00
N MET A 133 5.80 11.25 13.95
CA MET A 133 5.21 11.99 15.06
C MET A 133 5.95 11.75 16.38
N GLY A 134 7.10 11.07 16.36
CA GLY A 134 7.90 10.76 17.55
C GLY A 134 7.38 9.59 18.39
N CYS A 135 6.45 8.77 17.87
CA CYS A 135 5.90 7.62 18.58
C CYS A 135 6.49 6.30 18.05
N THR A 136 6.69 5.32 18.94
CA THR A 136 7.30 4.01 18.63
C THR A 136 6.30 2.90 18.28
N GLY A 137 5.01 3.22 18.12
CA GLY A 137 3.94 2.24 17.86
C GLY A 137 3.12 2.52 16.59
N PRO A 138 2.03 1.75 16.37
CA PRO A 138 1.12 1.99 15.26
C PRO A 138 0.52 3.39 15.34
N LYS A 139 0.42 4.07 14.18
CA LYS A 139 -0.13 5.42 14.12
C LYS A 139 -1.56 5.50 14.65
N SER A 140 -2.31 4.40 14.53
CA SER A 140 -3.67 4.29 15.04
C SER A 140 -3.81 4.41 16.56
N ALA A 141 -2.74 4.13 17.32
CA ALA A 141 -2.72 4.21 18.78
C ALA A 141 -2.42 5.62 19.31
N ILE A 142 -2.14 6.58 18.42
CA ILE A 142 -1.87 7.96 18.82
C ILE A 142 -3.18 8.62 19.25
N GLN A 143 -3.15 9.30 20.41
CA GLN A 143 -4.26 10.10 20.90
C GLN A 143 -4.44 11.35 20.05
N VAL A 144 -5.68 11.61 19.63
CA VAL A 144 -6.04 12.71 18.73
C VAL A 144 -6.86 13.77 19.45
N ARG A 145 -7.91 13.34 20.17
CA ARG A 145 -8.84 14.26 20.84
C ARG A 145 -9.42 13.62 22.08
N SER A 146 -9.42 14.36 23.19
CA SER A 146 -10.06 13.93 24.44
C SER A 146 -9.62 12.53 24.89
N GLU A 147 -8.31 12.26 24.84
CA GLU A 147 -7.70 10.95 25.14
C GLU A 147 -8.11 9.80 24.21
N LEU A 148 -8.88 10.06 23.15
CA LEU A 148 -9.27 9.06 22.16
C LEU A 148 -8.23 8.95 21.06
N THR A 149 -7.86 7.71 20.74
CA THR A 149 -6.98 7.38 19.63
C THR A 149 -7.71 7.38 18.29
N PHE A 150 -6.97 7.35 17.17
CA PHE A 150 -7.59 7.16 15.85
C PHE A 150 -8.41 5.87 15.80
N LEU A 151 -7.91 4.78 16.39
CA LEU A 151 -8.64 3.51 16.44
C LEU A 151 -9.92 3.63 17.28
N ASP A 152 -9.86 4.30 18.43
CA ASP A 152 -11.05 4.54 19.27
C ASP A 152 -12.15 5.26 18.49
N LEU A 153 -11.79 6.30 17.74
CA LEU A 153 -12.75 7.09 16.98
C LEU A 153 -13.38 6.29 15.83
N ASN A 154 -12.59 5.47 15.12
CA ASN A 154 -13.11 4.59 14.07
C ASN A 154 -14.06 3.52 14.67
N VAL A 155 -13.70 2.91 15.80
CA VAL A 155 -14.57 1.94 16.48
C VAL A 155 -15.87 2.60 16.94
N GLN A 156 -15.82 3.80 17.51
CA GLN A 156 -17.01 4.56 17.93
C GLN A 156 -17.94 4.91 16.76
N GLN A 157 -17.38 5.30 15.60
CA GLN A 157 -18.17 5.61 14.41
C GLN A 157 -18.94 4.38 13.91
N ILE A 158 -18.27 3.24 13.78
CA ILE A 158 -18.90 1.99 13.35
C ILE A 158 -19.88 1.47 14.40
N GLU A 159 -19.55 1.58 15.69
CA GLU A 159 -20.46 1.20 16.77
C GLU A 159 -21.74 2.04 16.74
N HIS A 160 -21.62 3.36 16.57
CA HIS A 160 -22.75 4.26 16.45
C HIS A 160 -23.62 3.91 15.24
N LEU A 161 -22.99 3.63 14.10
CA LEU A 161 -23.67 3.21 12.88
C LEU A 161 -24.44 1.90 13.07
N ASN A 162 -23.81 0.90 13.69
CA ASN A 162 -24.40 -0.40 13.98
C ASN A 162 -25.59 -0.30 14.95
N LYS A 163 -25.47 0.55 15.98
CA LYS A 163 -26.56 0.82 16.94
C LYS A 163 -27.73 1.57 16.30
N LEU A 164 -27.45 2.60 15.48
CA LEU A 164 -28.47 3.45 14.86
C LEU A 164 -29.33 2.69 13.85
N TYR A 165 -28.72 1.85 13.00
CA TYR A 165 -29.41 1.14 11.93
C TYR A 165 -29.71 -0.33 12.25
N GLY A 166 -29.26 -0.84 13.39
CA GLY A 166 -29.44 -2.24 13.79
C GLY A 166 -28.78 -3.22 12.81
N VAL A 167 -27.55 -2.89 12.40
CA VAL A 167 -26.71 -3.66 11.46
C VAL A 167 -25.43 -4.13 12.13
N ASP A 168 -24.67 -5.00 11.46
CA ASP A 168 -23.31 -5.38 11.85
C ASP A 168 -22.36 -5.14 10.66
N VAL A 169 -21.84 -3.92 10.60
CA VAL A 169 -20.77 -3.54 9.65
C VAL A 169 -19.43 -3.94 10.27
N PRO A 170 -18.67 -4.84 9.63
CA PRO A 170 -17.36 -5.24 10.13
C PRO A 170 -16.30 -4.17 9.87
N LEU A 171 -15.46 -3.94 10.88
CA LEU A 171 -14.24 -3.12 10.79
C LEU A 171 -13.05 -4.06 10.60
N VAL A 172 -12.27 -3.86 9.54
CA VAL A 172 -11.11 -4.67 9.23
C VAL A 172 -9.85 -3.80 9.25
N LEU A 173 -8.84 -4.19 10.01
CA LEU A 173 -7.56 -3.49 10.06
C LEU A 173 -6.52 -4.25 9.23
N MET A 174 -5.97 -3.58 8.22
CA MET A 174 -4.83 -4.07 7.46
C MET A 174 -3.55 -3.66 8.18
N ASN A 175 -2.97 -4.58 8.94
CA ASN A 175 -1.76 -4.37 9.71
C ASN A 175 -0.49 -4.61 8.86
N SER A 176 0.65 -4.33 9.45
CA SER A 176 1.98 -4.75 9.00
C SER A 176 2.64 -5.58 10.10
N PHE A 177 3.70 -6.32 9.77
CA PHE A 177 4.53 -6.98 10.78
C PHE A 177 5.11 -6.03 11.84
N ASN A 178 5.16 -4.71 11.57
CA ASN A 178 5.57 -3.69 12.53
C ASN A 178 4.45 -3.25 13.50
N THR A 179 3.19 -3.52 13.18
CA THR A 179 2.03 -2.94 13.87
C THR A 179 1.06 -3.99 14.40
N ASP A 180 1.13 -5.23 13.91
CA ASP A 180 0.17 -6.29 14.21
C ASP A 180 0.13 -6.63 15.71
N ASP A 181 1.26 -6.95 16.33
CA ASP A 181 1.33 -7.34 17.74
C ASP A 181 0.78 -6.25 18.69
N ASP A 182 1.14 -5.00 18.43
CA ASP A 182 0.67 -3.87 19.24
C ASP A 182 -0.82 -3.58 19.00
N THR A 183 -1.28 -3.71 17.75
CA THR A 183 -2.71 -3.60 17.44
C THR A 183 -3.51 -4.68 18.16
N GLN A 184 -3.07 -5.94 18.17
CA GLN A 184 -3.74 -7.03 18.88
C GLN A 184 -3.86 -6.78 20.39
N LYS A 185 -2.84 -6.19 21.02
CA LYS A 185 -2.87 -5.80 22.44
C LYS A 185 -3.95 -4.75 22.69
N ILE A 186 -4.04 -3.73 21.82
CA ILE A 186 -5.01 -2.63 21.94
C ILE A 186 -6.44 -3.14 21.71
N LEU A 187 -6.65 -4.07 20.77
CA LEU A 187 -7.97 -4.59 20.44
C LEU A 187 -8.69 -5.26 21.61
N ARG A 188 -7.96 -5.75 22.62
CA ARG A 188 -8.55 -6.34 23.84
C ARG A 188 -9.50 -5.38 24.57
N LYS A 189 -9.26 -4.06 24.46
CA LYS A 189 -10.10 -2.99 25.00
C LYS A 189 -11.54 -3.01 24.43
N TYR A 190 -11.73 -3.49 23.20
CA TYR A 190 -13.01 -3.42 22.50
C TYR A 190 -13.82 -4.72 22.56
N SER A 191 -13.39 -5.71 23.36
CA SER A 191 -14.06 -7.01 23.47
C SER A 191 -15.54 -6.96 23.88
N GLN A 192 -15.97 -5.89 24.57
CA GLN A 192 -17.35 -5.69 25.00
C GLN A 192 -18.14 -4.75 24.08
N ILE A 193 -17.52 -4.23 23.02
CA ILE A 193 -18.16 -3.29 22.08
C ILE A 193 -18.85 -4.08 20.97
N LYS A 194 -20.04 -3.62 20.57
CA LYS A 194 -20.84 -4.25 19.51
C LYS A 194 -20.33 -3.90 18.10
N VAL A 195 -19.07 -4.24 17.82
CA VAL A 195 -18.43 -4.10 16.50
C VAL A 195 -17.61 -5.34 16.22
N SER A 196 -17.88 -5.99 15.10
CA SER A 196 -17.07 -7.10 14.60
C SER A 196 -15.75 -6.57 14.02
N ILE A 197 -14.67 -6.67 14.80
CA ILE A 197 -13.32 -6.24 14.38
C ILE A 197 -12.51 -7.44 13.87
N PHE A 198 -12.00 -7.32 12.65
CA PHE A 198 -11.09 -8.30 12.03
C PHE A 198 -9.73 -7.66 11.77
N THR A 199 -8.71 -8.48 11.70
CA THR A 199 -7.36 -8.05 11.36
C THR A 199 -6.77 -9.01 10.36
N PHE A 200 -5.97 -8.49 9.45
CA PHE A 200 -5.08 -9.29 8.62
C PHE A 200 -3.77 -8.52 8.43
N ASN A 201 -2.70 -9.26 8.21
CA ASN A 201 -1.39 -8.68 8.03
C ASN A 201 -1.03 -8.66 6.54
N GLN A 202 -0.52 -7.54 6.06
CA GLN A 202 -0.04 -7.43 4.68
C GLN A 202 1.25 -8.24 4.48
N SER A 203 1.64 -8.44 3.22
CA SER A 203 2.86 -9.17 2.88
C SER A 203 4.12 -8.51 3.44
N ARG A 204 5.18 -9.31 3.60
CA ARG A 204 6.50 -8.84 4.07
C ARG A 204 7.56 -9.19 3.04
N TYR A 205 8.04 -8.17 2.32
CA TYR A 205 9.05 -8.38 1.28
C TYR A 205 10.46 -8.08 1.78
N PRO A 206 11.47 -8.85 1.36
CA PRO A 206 12.86 -8.51 1.60
C PRO A 206 13.22 -7.24 0.84
N ARG A 207 13.92 -6.31 1.49
CA ARG A 207 14.55 -5.17 0.81
C ARG A 207 15.60 -5.68 -0.15
N ILE A 208 15.83 -4.96 -1.24
CA ILE A 208 16.79 -5.31 -2.27
C ILE A 208 17.96 -4.32 -2.19
N ASN A 209 19.19 -4.83 -2.21
CA ASN A 209 20.38 -4.00 -2.30
C ASN A 209 20.45 -3.38 -3.70
N ARG A 210 20.65 -2.05 -3.76
CA ARG A 210 20.64 -1.28 -5.01
C ARG A 210 21.71 -1.73 -6.01
N ASP A 211 22.91 -2.06 -5.52
CA ASP A 211 24.07 -2.31 -6.36
C ASP A 211 24.10 -3.76 -6.84
N THR A 212 23.74 -4.71 -5.97
CA THR A 212 23.75 -6.14 -6.31
C THR A 212 22.43 -6.65 -6.88
N LEU A 213 21.33 -5.90 -6.69
CA LEU A 213 19.96 -6.32 -6.99
C LEU A 213 19.55 -7.62 -6.30
N MET A 214 20.18 -7.97 -5.17
CA MET A 214 19.87 -9.16 -4.38
C MET A 214 19.11 -8.80 -3.10
N PRO A 215 18.34 -9.73 -2.51
CA PRO A 215 17.76 -9.56 -1.19
C PRO A 215 18.83 -9.17 -0.16
N VAL A 216 18.53 -8.15 0.64
CA VAL A 216 19.35 -7.79 1.81
C VAL A 216 19.35 -8.93 2.82
N PRO A 217 18.20 -9.52 3.19
CA PRO A 217 18.22 -10.61 4.13
C PRO A 217 18.71 -11.93 3.52
N ARG A 218 19.37 -12.72 4.36
CA ARG A 218 19.89 -14.09 4.13
C ARG A 218 19.16 -15.14 4.96
N SER A 219 18.49 -14.75 6.05
CA SER A 219 17.63 -15.62 6.86
C SER A 219 16.30 -14.94 7.21
N PHE A 220 15.22 -15.72 7.26
CA PHE A 220 13.89 -15.25 7.61
C PHE A 220 13.75 -15.00 9.13
N THR A 221 14.49 -15.72 9.96
CA THR A 221 14.33 -15.75 11.42
C THR A 221 15.44 -15.04 12.19
N GLU A 222 16.66 -15.04 11.68
CA GLU A 222 17.85 -14.57 12.41
C GLU A 222 18.15 -13.09 12.16
N GLU A 223 17.32 -12.40 11.39
CA GLU A 223 17.62 -11.07 10.89
C GLU A 223 16.75 -9.95 11.44
N SER A 224 17.37 -8.77 11.50
CA SER A 224 16.71 -7.53 11.87
C SER A 224 15.51 -7.26 10.96
N LEU A 225 14.42 -6.77 11.56
CA LEU A 225 13.22 -6.30 10.86
C LEU A 225 13.53 -5.24 9.78
N GLU A 226 14.68 -4.56 9.87
CA GLU A 226 15.14 -3.57 8.91
C GLU A 226 15.45 -4.13 7.52
N GLY A 227 15.72 -5.44 7.41
CA GLY A 227 15.90 -6.13 6.13
C GLY A 227 14.59 -6.30 5.35
N TRP A 228 13.45 -5.99 5.96
CA TRP A 228 12.12 -6.24 5.42
C TRP A 228 11.32 -4.94 5.27
N TYR A 229 10.32 -4.96 4.40
CA TYR A 229 9.38 -3.85 4.26
C TYR A 229 7.98 -4.36 3.88
N PRO A 230 6.91 -3.66 4.31
CA PRO A 230 5.58 -3.88 3.76
C PRO A 230 5.50 -3.28 2.34
N PRO A 231 4.97 -3.99 1.33
CA PRO A 231 4.92 -3.54 -0.07
C PRO A 231 3.89 -2.43 -0.36
N GLY A 232 3.62 -1.57 0.62
CA GLY A 232 2.69 -0.46 0.53
C GLY A 232 1.21 -0.87 0.51
N HIS A 233 0.33 0.13 0.48
CA HIS A 233 -1.12 -0.10 0.56
C HIS A 233 -1.72 -0.81 -0.67
N GLY A 234 -0.97 -0.91 -1.79
CA GLY A 234 -1.40 -1.65 -2.98
C GLY A 234 -1.50 -3.15 -2.76
N ASP A 235 -0.83 -3.68 -1.74
CA ASP A 235 -0.90 -5.10 -1.37
C ASP A 235 -2.24 -5.51 -0.73
N VAL A 236 -3.12 -4.54 -0.44
CA VAL A 236 -4.44 -4.80 0.15
C VAL A 236 -5.22 -5.88 -0.62
N TYR A 237 -5.10 -5.92 -1.95
CA TYR A 237 -5.84 -6.90 -2.77
C TYR A 237 -5.35 -8.33 -2.53
N ASN A 238 -4.04 -8.55 -2.58
CA ASN A 238 -3.44 -9.87 -2.42
C ASN A 238 -3.53 -10.35 -0.98
N SER A 239 -3.18 -9.49 -0.02
CA SER A 239 -3.21 -9.83 1.40
C SER A 239 -4.65 -10.06 1.92
N PHE A 240 -5.63 -9.29 1.45
CA PHE A 240 -7.04 -9.52 1.81
C PHE A 240 -7.57 -10.83 1.23
N TYR A 241 -7.22 -11.16 -0.01
CA TYR A 241 -7.54 -12.46 -0.62
C TYR A 241 -6.90 -13.62 0.16
N ASN A 242 -5.59 -13.54 0.40
CA ASN A 242 -4.81 -14.57 1.09
C ASN A 242 -5.20 -14.76 2.56
N SER A 243 -5.80 -13.74 3.20
CA SER A 243 -6.30 -13.83 4.58
C SER A 243 -7.54 -14.72 4.73
N GLY A 244 -8.23 -15.05 3.63
CA GLY A 244 -9.52 -15.74 3.64
C GLY A 244 -10.71 -14.86 4.05
N LEU A 245 -10.47 -13.62 4.49
CA LEU A 245 -11.53 -12.68 4.87
C LEU A 245 -12.38 -12.28 3.66
N LEU A 246 -11.79 -12.13 2.47
CA LEU A 246 -12.55 -11.83 1.26
C LEU A 246 -13.63 -12.89 1.00
N GLU A 247 -13.25 -14.17 0.99
CA GLU A 247 -14.18 -15.27 0.75
C GLU A 247 -15.24 -15.37 1.86
N LYS A 248 -14.83 -15.16 3.11
CA LYS A 248 -15.74 -15.09 4.26
C LYS A 248 -16.81 -14.00 4.05
N PHE A 249 -16.41 -12.78 3.73
CA PHE A 249 -17.36 -11.67 3.57
C PHE A 249 -18.25 -11.83 2.35
N ILE A 250 -17.75 -12.41 1.25
CA ILE A 250 -18.59 -12.76 0.11
C ILE A 250 -19.67 -13.79 0.52
N LYS A 251 -19.31 -14.81 1.29
CA LYS A 251 -20.26 -15.80 1.83
C LYS A 251 -21.30 -15.18 2.78
N GLU A 252 -20.92 -14.15 3.52
CA GLU A 252 -21.82 -13.35 4.38
C GLU A 252 -22.71 -12.36 3.58
N GLY A 253 -22.58 -12.31 2.25
CA GLY A 253 -23.38 -11.45 1.38
C GLY A 253 -22.89 -10.00 1.29
N LYS A 254 -21.65 -9.73 1.72
CA LYS A 254 -21.00 -8.43 1.53
C LYS A 254 -20.62 -8.24 0.05
N LYS A 255 -20.78 -7.02 -0.47
CA LYS A 255 -20.52 -6.67 -1.89
C LYS A 255 -19.50 -5.57 -2.07
N TYR A 256 -19.41 -4.65 -1.12
CA TYR A 256 -18.57 -3.45 -1.23
C TYR A 256 -17.59 -3.37 -0.07
N VAL A 257 -16.40 -2.88 -0.39
CA VAL A 257 -15.35 -2.57 0.56
C VAL A 257 -15.07 -1.08 0.50
N PHE A 258 -15.15 -0.41 1.65
CA PHE A 258 -14.70 0.97 1.79
C PHE A 258 -13.30 0.97 2.42
N VAL A 259 -12.30 1.43 1.66
CA VAL A 259 -10.91 1.47 2.09
C VAL A 259 -10.50 2.91 2.38
N SER A 260 -9.93 3.16 3.56
CA SER A 260 -9.31 4.45 3.87
C SER A 260 -8.13 4.28 4.81
N ASN A 261 -7.28 5.31 4.92
CA ASN A 261 -6.28 5.33 5.98
C ASN A 261 -6.94 5.48 7.35
N ILE A 262 -6.32 4.92 8.38
CA ILE A 262 -6.80 5.06 9.77
C ILE A 262 -6.58 6.45 10.34
N ASP A 263 -5.63 7.21 9.81
CA ASP A 263 -5.31 8.57 10.21
C ASP A 263 -6.16 9.63 9.48
N ASN A 264 -6.98 9.23 8.50
CA ASN A 264 -7.94 10.11 7.85
C ASN A 264 -9.26 10.12 8.62
N MET A 265 -9.42 11.12 9.49
CA MET A 265 -10.61 11.31 10.32
C MET A 265 -11.89 11.70 9.55
N GLY A 266 -11.76 12.14 8.29
CA GLY A 266 -12.90 12.50 7.45
C GLY A 266 -13.50 11.33 6.66
N ALA A 267 -12.91 10.14 6.77
CA ALA A 267 -13.27 8.94 6.01
C ALA A 267 -14.01 7.91 6.87
#